data_AF-A0A397T0S8-F1
#
_entry.id   AF-A0A397T0S8-F1
#
_cell.length_a   1.000
_cell.length_b   1.000
_cell.length_c   1.000
_cell.angle_alpha   90.00
_cell.angle_beta   90.00
_cell.angle_gamma   90.00
#
_symmetry.space_group_name_H-M   'P 1'
#
loop_
_entity.id
_entity.type
_entity.pdbx_description
1 polymer ?
#
loop_
_entity_poly.entity_id
_entity_poly.type
_entity_poly.pdbx_seq_one_letter_code
_entity_poly.pdbx_strand_id
1 'polypeptide(L)'
;QGKNVIVDRCNFDEEQRKTWINLAYQFKLSIDAIILDTPYEICENRILKRKDHPTQVHGKDGLNILENFKQIFKPPNYNEGFERILNVKPDEIVDCKEDDIKEIIRKLDE
;
A
#
# COMPACT_ATOMS: atom_id res chain seq x y z
N GLN A 1 -0.57 -9.57 -21.16
CA GLN A 1 0.88 -9.56 -21.47
C GLN A 1 1.28 -8.15 -21.86
N GLY A 2 2.45 -7.68 -21.41
CA GLY A 2 2.94 -6.31 -21.66
C GLY A 2 2.27 -5.21 -20.83
N LYS A 3 1.67 -5.55 -19.67
CA LYS A 3 1.06 -4.59 -18.75
C LYS A 3 1.76 -4.63 -17.40
N ASN A 4 1.71 -3.50 -16.69
CA ASN A 4 2.13 -3.41 -15.30
C ASN A 4 1.13 -4.16 -14.39
N VAL A 5 1.62 -4.65 -13.26
CA VAL A 5 0.82 -5.39 -12.27
C VAL A 5 0.85 -4.64 -10.95
N ILE A 6 -0.31 -4.46 -10.33
CA ILE A 6 -0.45 -3.90 -8.99
C ILE A 6 -0.84 -5.02 -8.03
N VAL A 7 -0.08 -5.15 -6.94
CA VAL A 7 -0.37 -6.08 -5.85
C VAL A 7 -0.99 -5.30 -4.69
N ASP A 8 -2.32 -5.22 -4.68
CA ASP A 8 -3.07 -4.52 -3.62
C ASP A 8 -3.32 -5.45 -2.41
N ARG A 9 -2.33 -5.48 -1.51
CA ARG A 9 -2.38 -6.16 -0.22
C ARG A 9 -1.66 -5.30 0.82
N CYS A 10 -1.87 -5.60 2.10
CA CYS A 10 -1.17 -4.88 3.17
C CYS A 10 0.35 -5.02 3.13
N ASN A 11 0.89 -6.18 2.70
CA ASN A 11 2.32 -6.44 2.53
C ASN A 11 3.20 -5.91 3.70
N PHE A 12 2.72 -6.15 4.92
CA PHE A 12 3.14 -5.41 6.12
C PHE A 12 4.53 -5.78 6.62
N ASP A 13 5.12 -6.88 6.16
CA ASP A 13 6.50 -7.27 6.50
C ASP A 13 7.27 -7.82 5.29
N GLU A 14 8.57 -8.06 5.51
CA GLU A 14 9.49 -8.59 4.51
C GLU A 14 9.09 -9.99 4.03
N GLU A 15 8.53 -10.84 4.89
CA GLU A 15 8.14 -12.21 4.53
C GLU A 15 7.02 -12.20 3.48
N GLN A 16 5.99 -11.36 3.68
CA GLN A 16 4.92 -11.17 2.70
C GLN A 16 5.45 -10.59 1.38
N ARG A 17 6.38 -9.63 1.45
CA ARG A 17 6.94 -8.96 0.27
C ARG A 17 7.88 -9.83 -0.55
N LYS A 18 8.63 -10.72 0.11
CA LYS A 18 9.58 -11.65 -0.51
C LYS A 18 8.95 -12.49 -1.61
N THR A 19 7.69 -12.90 -1.47
CA THR A 19 6.97 -13.64 -2.52
C THR A 19 6.92 -12.87 -3.83
N TRP A 20 6.61 -11.57 -3.79
CA TRP A 20 6.48 -10.73 -4.98
C TRP A 20 7.81 -10.38 -5.60
N ILE A 21 8.82 -10.09 -4.75
CA ILE A 21 10.18 -9.79 -5.20
C ILE A 21 10.79 -11.01 -5.90
N ASN A 22 10.64 -12.20 -5.33
CA ASN A 22 11.13 -13.43 -5.96
C ASN A 22 10.47 -13.68 -7.33
N LEU A 23 9.16 -13.41 -7.45
CA LEU A 23 8.46 -13.51 -8.71
C LEU A 23 9.00 -12.49 -9.73
N ALA A 24 9.16 -11.23 -9.35
CA ALA A 24 9.73 -10.20 -10.22
C ALA A 24 11.13 -10.60 -10.71
N TYR A 25 11.99 -11.08 -9.80
CA TYR A 25 13.33 -11.55 -10.13
C TYR A 25 13.31 -12.73 -11.11
N GLN A 26 12.46 -13.74 -10.87
CA GLN A 26 12.31 -14.91 -11.75
C GLN A 26 11.95 -14.52 -13.18
N PHE A 27 11.13 -13.47 -13.35
CA PHE A 27 10.71 -12.97 -14.65
C PHE A 27 11.54 -11.79 -15.17
N LYS A 28 12.63 -11.42 -14.48
CA LYS A 28 13.51 -10.29 -14.81
C LYS A 28 12.74 -8.96 -14.96
N LEU A 29 11.80 -8.72 -14.05
CA LEU A 29 11.00 -7.51 -13.97
C LEU A 29 11.55 -6.58 -12.88
N SER A 30 11.38 -5.28 -13.06
CA SER A 30 11.52 -4.30 -12.00
C SER A 30 10.39 -4.45 -10.98
N ILE A 31 10.66 -4.08 -9.73
CA ILE A 31 9.66 -4.07 -8.67
C ILE A 31 9.89 -2.87 -7.76
N ASP A 32 8.81 -2.13 -7.53
CA ASP A 32 8.78 -0.96 -6.66
C ASP A 32 7.82 -1.17 -5.48
N ALA A 33 8.06 -0.46 -4.39
CA ALA A 33 7.15 -0.40 -3.25
C ALA A 33 6.48 0.97 -3.16
N ILE A 34 5.16 0.98 -3.02
CA ILE A 34 4.38 2.18 -2.71
C ILE A 34 3.87 2.04 -1.27
N ILE A 35 4.31 2.93 -0.39
CA ILE A 35 3.84 3.05 0.99
C ILE A 35 2.74 4.10 1.00
N LEU A 36 1.53 3.69 1.40
CA LEU A 36 0.46 4.64 1.74
C LEU A 36 0.71 5.16 3.15
N ASP A 37 1.41 6.29 3.25
CA ASP A 37 1.86 6.92 4.49
C ASP A 37 0.73 7.71 5.17
N THR A 38 -0.40 7.04 5.36
CA THR A 38 -1.58 7.61 6.02
C THR A 38 -1.40 7.51 7.54
N PRO A 39 -1.43 8.63 8.28
CA PRO A 39 -1.40 8.64 9.74
C PRO A 39 -2.46 7.73 10.36
N TYR A 40 -2.13 7.13 11.50
CA TYR A 40 -2.99 6.20 12.21
C TYR A 40 -4.37 6.79 12.49
N GLU A 41 -4.41 8.04 12.95
CA GLU A 41 -5.63 8.74 13.33
C GLU A 41 -6.57 8.96 12.13
N ILE A 42 -6.00 9.14 10.93
CA ILE A 42 -6.78 9.24 9.70
C ILE A 42 -7.36 7.88 9.32
N CYS A 43 -6.58 6.80 9.44
CA CYS A 43 -7.05 5.43 9.23
C CYS A 43 -8.16 5.04 10.21
N GLU A 44 -7.98 5.36 11.50
CA GLU A 44 -8.98 5.14 12.56
C GLU A 44 -10.30 5.82 12.21
N ASN A 45 -10.25 7.12 11.90
CA ASN A 45 -11.43 7.89 11.51
C ASN A 45 -12.13 7.32 10.27
N ARG A 46 -11.36 6.85 9.28
CA ARG A 46 -11.91 6.19 8.07
C ARG A 46 -12.61 4.88 8.41
N ILE A 47 -12.03 4.05 9.29
CA ILE A 47 -12.62 2.78 9.72
C ILE A 47 -13.93 3.01 10.50
N LEU A 48 -13.97 3.99 11.39
CA LEU A 48 -15.16 4.33 12.17
C LEU A 48 -16.32 4.82 11.30
N LYS A 49 -16.03 5.51 10.19
CA LYS A 49 -17.03 5.98 9.23
C LYS A 49 -17.45 4.89 8.23
N ARG A 50 -16.68 3.81 8.10
CA ARG A 50 -16.94 2.74 7.15
C ARG A 50 -18.18 1.95 7.55
N LYS A 51 -19.06 1.68 6.60
CA LYS A 51 -20.24 0.82 6.76
C LYS A 51 -20.11 -0.38 5.84
N ASP A 52 -20.66 -1.53 6.28
CA ASP A 52 -20.86 -2.72 5.45
C ASP A 52 -19.59 -3.27 4.75
N HIS A 53 -18.42 -3.18 5.39
CA HIS A 53 -17.19 -3.77 4.83
C HIS A 53 -17.32 -5.31 4.76
N PRO A 54 -17.08 -5.96 3.60
CA PRO A 54 -17.31 -7.40 3.41
C PRO A 54 -16.60 -8.30 4.43
N THR A 55 -15.42 -7.87 4.90
CA THR A 55 -14.60 -8.62 5.88
C THR A 55 -14.71 -8.10 7.31
N GLN A 56 -15.78 -7.34 7.64
CA GLN A 56 -16.03 -6.81 8.99
C GLN A 56 -14.96 -5.83 9.52
N VAL A 57 -14.16 -5.22 8.63
CA VAL A 57 -13.17 -4.18 8.99
C VAL A 57 -13.86 -2.81 9.11
N HIS A 58 -14.74 -2.71 10.10
CA HIS A 58 -15.48 -1.50 10.46
C HIS A 58 -15.74 -1.47 11.97
N GLY A 59 -16.08 -0.30 12.51
CA GLY A 59 -16.35 -0.17 13.96
C GLY A 59 -15.18 -0.68 14.81
N LYS A 60 -15.50 -1.30 15.96
CA LYS A 60 -14.50 -1.77 16.95
C LYS A 60 -13.58 -2.86 16.40
N ASP A 61 -14.11 -3.80 15.61
CA ASP A 61 -13.32 -4.90 15.07
C ASP A 61 -12.28 -4.38 14.07
N GLY A 62 -12.65 -3.41 13.24
CA GLY A 62 -11.71 -2.72 12.37
C GLY A 62 -10.59 -1.99 13.14
N LEU A 63 -10.88 -1.40 14.30
CA LEU A 63 -9.86 -0.74 15.13
C LEU A 63 -8.86 -1.74 15.72
N ASN A 64 -9.34 -2.88 16.21
CA ASN A 64 -8.46 -3.93 16.71
C ASN A 64 -7.52 -4.45 15.62
N ILE A 65 -8.04 -4.59 14.39
CA ILE A 65 -7.24 -4.94 13.22
C ILE A 65 -6.20 -3.86 12.94
N LEU A 66 -6.59 -2.58 12.89
CA LEU A 66 -5.65 -1.48 12.66
C LEU A 66 -4.52 -1.46 13.68
N GLU A 67 -4.83 -1.66 14.96
CA GLU A 67 -3.83 -1.70 16.03
C GLU A 67 -2.85 -2.86 15.86
N ASN A 68 -3.36 -4.05 15.53
CA ASN A 68 -2.50 -5.21 15.25
C ASN A 68 -1.57 -4.93 14.06
N PHE A 69 -2.09 -4.37 12.98
CA PHE A 69 -1.30 -4.04 11.78
C PHE A 69 -0.21 -3.02 12.06
N LYS A 70 -0.49 -2.01 12.90
CA LYS A 70 0.52 -1.04 13.35
C LYS A 70 1.69 -1.71 14.06
N GLN A 71 1.42 -2.72 14.90
CA GLN A 71 2.46 -3.41 15.67
C GLN A 71 3.34 -4.33 14.82
N ILE A 72 2.76 -4.99 13.82
CA ILE A 72 3.49 -5.93 12.95
C ILE A 72 4.10 -5.28 11.72
N PHE A 73 3.77 -4.02 11.43
CA PHE A 73 4.28 -3.32 10.25
C PHE A 73 5.79 -3.10 10.33
N LYS A 74 6.49 -3.57 9.31
CA LYS A 74 7.91 -3.31 9.06
C LYS A 74 8.01 -2.59 7.70
N PRO A 75 8.54 -1.35 7.67
CA PRO A 75 8.64 -0.61 6.42
C PRO A 75 9.49 -1.37 5.40
N PRO A 76 9.19 -1.27 4.10
CA PRO A 76 10.05 -1.82 3.07
C PRO A 76 11.41 -1.14 3.07
N ASN A 77 12.44 -1.87 2.68
CA ASN A 77 13.79 -1.34 2.56
C ASN A 77 14.49 -1.89 1.31
N TYR A 78 15.49 -1.16 0.81
CA TYR A 78 16.19 -1.48 -0.43
C TYR A 78 16.92 -2.84 -0.40
N ASN A 79 17.30 -3.36 0.76
CA ASN A 79 17.95 -4.67 0.85
C ASN A 79 17.01 -5.82 0.51
N GLU A 80 15.69 -5.59 0.50
CA GLU A 80 14.71 -6.59 0.07
C GLU A 80 14.76 -6.83 -1.45
N GLY A 81 15.25 -5.85 -2.24
CA GLY A 81 15.33 -5.94 -3.70
C GLY A 81 14.39 -5.02 -4.47
N PHE A 82 13.83 -4.00 -3.82
CA PHE A 82 13.06 -2.95 -4.50
C PHE A 82 13.97 -2.00 -5.26
N GLU A 83 13.54 -1.61 -6.47
CA GLU A 83 14.22 -0.58 -7.26
C GLU A 83 13.91 0.81 -6.71
N ARG A 84 12.63 1.08 -6.40
CA ARG A 84 12.19 2.32 -5.74
C ARG A 84 11.25 2.06 -4.57
N ILE A 85 11.27 2.96 -3.60
CA ILE A 85 10.35 2.99 -2.47
C ILE A 85 9.75 4.39 -2.39
N LEU A 86 8.44 4.50 -2.60
CA LEU A 86 7.70 5.75 -2.68
C LEU A 86 6.73 5.89 -1.52
N ASN A 87 6.79 7.01 -0.81
CA ASN A 87 5.84 7.36 0.23
C ASN A 87 4.77 8.29 -0.35
N VAL A 88 3.52 7.84 -0.34
CA VAL A 88 2.36 8.62 -0.77
C VAL A 88 1.61 9.05 0.48
N LYS A 89 1.62 10.36 0.74
CA LYS A 89 0.84 10.95 1.82
C LYS A 89 -0.64 10.95 1.45
N PRO A 90 -1.54 10.88 2.44
CA PRO A 90 -2.96 11.02 2.17
C PRO A 90 -3.22 12.45 1.69
N ASP A 91 -3.75 12.59 0.48
CA ASP A 91 -4.38 13.83 0.06
C ASP A 91 -5.88 13.81 0.39
N GLU A 92 -6.43 14.97 0.69
CA GLU A 92 -7.88 15.19 0.83
C GLU A 92 -8.54 15.31 -0.55
N ILE A 93 -8.25 14.37 -1.45
CA ILE A 93 -8.89 14.32 -2.75
C ILE A 93 -10.28 13.70 -2.56
N VAL A 94 -11.31 14.55 -2.65
CA VAL A 94 -12.72 14.14 -2.58
C VAL A 94 -13.15 13.42 -3.87
N ASP A 95 -12.57 13.82 -5.00
CA ASP A 95 -12.77 13.21 -6.33
C ASP A 95 -11.43 13.04 -7.03
N CYS A 96 -10.97 11.79 -7.14
CA CYS A 96 -9.72 11.45 -7.84
C CYS A 96 -9.89 11.69 -9.33
N LYS A 97 -9.16 12.66 -9.88
CA LYS A 97 -9.16 12.96 -11.31
C LYS A 97 -8.05 12.20 -12.02
N GLU A 98 -8.22 12.02 -13.32
CA GLU A 98 -7.24 11.33 -14.15
C GLU A 98 -5.86 12.02 -14.10
N ASP A 99 -5.83 13.34 -13.91
CA ASP A 99 -4.59 14.11 -13.80
C ASP A 99 -3.83 13.83 -12.49
N ASP A 100 -4.55 13.58 -11.38
CA ASP A 100 -3.94 13.17 -10.10
C ASP A 100 -3.25 11.81 -10.24
N ILE A 101 -3.91 10.88 -10.95
CA ILE A 101 -3.36 9.57 -11.27
C ILE A 101 -2.12 9.71 -12.16
N LYS A 102 -2.19 10.55 -13.20
CA LYS A 102 -1.05 10.80 -14.10
C LYS A 102 0.14 11.40 -13.37
N GLU A 103 -0.08 12.29 -12.41
CA GLU A 103 1.02 12.85 -11.63
C GLU A 103 1.72 11.79 -10.78
N ILE A 104 0.97 10.90 -10.12
CA ILE A 104 1.55 9.78 -9.35
C ILE A 104 2.27 8.81 -10.28
N ILE A 105 1.70 8.47 -11.44
CA ILE A 105 2.35 7.61 -12.43
C ILE A 105 3.64 8.26 -12.95
N ARG A 106 3.67 9.57 -13.17
CA ARG A 106 4.89 10.27 -13.59
C ARG A 106 5.99 10.17 -12.52
N LYS A 107 5.64 10.27 -11.23
CA LYS A 107 6.59 10.03 -10.11
C LYS A 107 7.07 8.57 -10.06
N LEU A 108 6.31 7.63 -10.64
CA LEU A 108 6.69 6.23 -10.83
C LEU A 108 7.51 5.98 -12.11
N ASP A 109 7.76 6.98 -12.96
CA ASP A 109 8.58 6.82 -14.17
C ASP A 109 9.93 7.58 -14.08
N GLU A 110 10.09 8.44 -13.08
CA GLU A 110 11.36 9.11 -12.70
C GLU A 110 12.27 8.21 -11.86
#